data_AF-A0AAU7CCE7-F1
#
_entry.id   AF-A0AAU7CCE7-F1
#
_cell.length_a   1.000
_cell.length_b   1.000
_cell.length_c   1.000
_cell.angle_alpha   90.00
_cell.angle_beta   90.00
_cell.angle_gamma   90.00
#
_symmetry.space_group_name_H-M   'P 1'
#
loop_
_entity.id
_entity.type
_entity.pdbx_description
1 polymer ?
#
loop_
_entity_poly.entity_id
_entity_poly.type
_entity_poly.pdbx_seq_one_letter_code
_entity_poly.pdbx_strand_id
1 'polypeptide(L)'
;MSLAQRVRDHRYSKGWGPDELASRAAISRTALYQIESGKTELPRAGTLRRIALALDVSMEILLGHGDAAAIVAVAAKPARANSEWLPTEGGPLTIPSTRTAPTIENLDGSRFGVESTPLVSAPQESYLSVRERELAWKLHELLSSNLGEGIARIIEESYRLLPSSRHVG
;
A
#
# COMPACT_ATOMS: atom_id res chain seq x y z
N MET A 1 -11.73 -6.35 -21.08
CA MET A 1 -10.81 -5.58 -20.20
C MET A 1 -9.40 -6.15 -20.28
N SER A 2 -8.37 -5.29 -20.31
CA SER A 2 -6.97 -5.74 -20.27
C SER A 2 -6.52 -6.02 -18.82
N LEU A 3 -5.48 -6.84 -18.66
CA LEU A 3 -4.84 -7.10 -17.36
C LEU A 3 -4.42 -5.79 -16.67
N ALA A 4 -3.81 -4.89 -17.44
CA ALA A 4 -3.37 -3.58 -16.99
C ALA A 4 -4.50 -2.77 -16.34
N GLN A 5 -5.69 -2.79 -16.97
CA GLN A 5 -6.86 -2.08 -16.46
C GLN A 5 -7.36 -2.71 -15.16
N ARG A 6 -7.45 -4.04 -15.07
CA ARG A 6 -7.89 -4.74 -13.85
C ARG A 6 -6.97 -4.48 -12.65
N VAL A 7 -5.65 -4.49 -12.86
CA VAL A 7 -4.67 -4.16 -11.81
C VAL A 7 -4.93 -2.74 -11.28
N ARG A 8 -5.14 -1.77 -12.18
CA ARG A 8 -5.44 -0.38 -11.80
C ARG A 8 -6.74 -0.27 -11.04
N ASP A 9 -7.81 -0.90 -11.52
CA ASP A 9 -9.13 -0.81 -10.91
C ASP A 9 -9.11 -1.36 -9.48
N HIS A 10 -8.51 -2.54 -9.27
CA HIS A 10 -8.35 -3.10 -7.92
C HIS A 10 -7.45 -2.23 -7.02
N ARG A 11 -6.39 -1.63 -7.58
CA ARG A 11 -5.54 -0.70 -6.83
C ARG A 11 -6.34 0.53 -6.37
N TYR A 12 -7.19 1.09 -7.22
CA TYR A 12 -8.07 2.21 -6.88
C TYR A 12 -9.15 1.83 -5.88
N SER A 13 -9.73 0.63 -5.96
CA SER A 13 -10.71 0.14 -4.97
C SER A 13 -10.13 0.04 -3.56
N LYS A 14 -8.82 -0.22 -3.43
CA LYS A 14 -8.11 -0.24 -2.15
C LYS A 14 -7.56 1.13 -1.73
N GLY A 15 -7.67 2.15 -2.59
CA GLY A 15 -7.11 3.48 -2.35
C GLY A 15 -5.59 3.56 -2.40
N TRP A 16 -4.92 2.58 -3.02
CA TRP A 16 -3.47 2.50 -2.99
C TRP A 16 -2.80 3.31 -4.11
N GLY A 17 -1.70 3.95 -3.75
CA GLY A 17 -0.77 4.51 -4.72
C GLY A 17 0.00 3.41 -5.49
N PRO A 18 0.55 3.71 -6.67
CA PRO A 18 1.39 2.77 -7.42
C PRO A 18 2.60 2.31 -6.60
N ASP A 19 3.22 3.22 -5.84
CA ASP A 19 4.35 2.89 -4.96
C ASP A 19 3.94 1.97 -3.79
N GLU A 20 2.72 2.14 -3.27
CA GLU A 20 2.18 1.31 -2.20
C GLU A 20 1.89 -0.12 -2.67
N LEU A 21 1.32 -0.27 -3.87
CA LEU A 21 1.11 -1.58 -4.47
C LEU A 21 2.45 -2.26 -4.79
N ALA A 22 3.42 -1.50 -5.33
CA ALA A 22 4.75 -2.01 -5.64
C ALA A 22 5.46 -2.51 -4.38
N SER A 23 5.38 -1.75 -3.28
CA SER A 23 5.93 -2.14 -1.97
C SER A 23 5.27 -3.41 -1.42
N ARG A 24 3.93 -3.48 -1.41
CA ARG A 24 3.19 -4.64 -0.90
C ARG A 24 3.39 -5.91 -1.74
N ALA A 25 3.46 -5.77 -3.05
CA ALA A 25 3.79 -6.88 -3.95
C ALA A 25 5.31 -7.15 -4.00
N ALA A 26 6.13 -6.33 -3.34
CA ALA A 26 7.59 -6.34 -3.32
C ALA A 26 8.23 -6.39 -4.74
N ILE A 27 7.60 -5.72 -5.69
CA ILE A 27 8.08 -5.57 -7.07
C ILE A 27 8.66 -4.17 -7.28
N SER A 28 9.48 -3.98 -8.31
CA SER A 28 9.95 -2.65 -8.64
C SER A 28 8.80 -1.79 -9.18
N ARG A 29 8.82 -0.49 -8.85
CA ARG A 29 7.87 0.50 -9.38
C ARG A 29 7.83 0.50 -10.91
N THR A 30 9.00 0.37 -11.54
CA THR A 30 9.14 0.27 -13.00
C THR A 30 8.44 -0.96 -13.55
N ALA A 31 8.55 -2.12 -12.88
CA ALA A 31 7.84 -3.33 -13.30
C ALA A 31 6.32 -3.16 -13.16
N LEU A 32 5.85 -2.57 -12.07
CA LEU A 32 4.42 -2.27 -11.91
C LEU A 32 3.93 -1.33 -13.03
N TYR A 33 4.68 -0.26 -13.34
CA TYR A 33 4.33 0.66 -14.40
C TYR A 33 4.28 -0.01 -15.78
N GLN A 34 5.23 -0.90 -16.10
CA GLN A 34 5.22 -1.65 -17.37
C GLN A 34 3.99 -2.56 -17.49
N ILE A 35 3.56 -3.16 -16.39
CA ILE A 35 2.35 -3.99 -16.31
C ILE A 35 1.09 -3.12 -16.45
N GLU A 36 0.99 -2.02 -15.68
CA GLU A 36 -0.16 -1.11 -15.73
C GLU A 36 -0.25 -0.31 -17.04
N SER A 37 0.85 -0.08 -17.74
CA SER A 37 0.86 0.60 -19.06
C SER A 37 0.60 -0.35 -20.22
N GLY A 38 0.46 -1.66 -19.98
CA GLY A 38 0.24 -2.66 -21.03
C GLY A 38 1.46 -2.91 -21.92
N LYS A 39 2.64 -2.34 -21.61
CA LYS A 39 3.89 -2.57 -22.34
C LYS A 39 4.42 -4.00 -22.17
N THR A 40 3.98 -4.68 -21.11
CA THR A 40 4.30 -6.09 -20.87
C THR A 40 3.02 -6.90 -20.81
N GLU A 41 2.71 -7.60 -21.91
CA GLU A 41 1.52 -8.45 -22.01
C GLU A 41 1.71 -9.81 -21.31
N LEU A 42 2.96 -10.27 -21.14
CA LEU A 42 3.30 -11.50 -20.41
C LEU A 42 4.27 -11.20 -19.24
N PRO A 43 3.76 -10.77 -18.07
CA PRO A 43 4.57 -10.68 -16.88
C PRO A 43 4.99 -12.08 -16.42
N ARG A 44 6.14 -12.19 -15.75
CA ARG A 44 6.52 -13.43 -15.07
C ARG A 44 5.42 -13.85 -14.09
N ALA A 45 5.01 -15.12 -14.12
CA ALA A 45 3.95 -15.65 -13.28
C ALA A 45 4.16 -15.36 -11.77
N GLY A 46 5.41 -15.39 -11.32
CA GLY A 46 5.77 -15.02 -9.94
C GLY A 46 5.46 -13.56 -9.59
N THR A 47 5.66 -12.62 -10.51
CA THR A 47 5.33 -11.20 -10.33
C THR A 47 3.82 -11.01 -10.24
N LEU A 48 3.06 -11.63 -11.15
CA LEU A 48 1.61 -11.61 -11.15
C LEU A 48 1.03 -12.17 -9.84
N ARG A 49 1.56 -13.28 -9.36
CA ARG A 49 1.11 -13.90 -8.10
C ARG A 49 1.29 -12.96 -6.91
N ARG A 50 2.39 -12.21 -6.85
CA ARG A 50 2.65 -11.26 -5.76
C ARG A 50 1.72 -10.06 -5.82
N ILE A 51 1.40 -9.57 -7.02
CA ILE A 51 0.39 -8.53 -7.22
C ILE A 51 -0.99 -9.01 -6.79
N ALA A 52 -1.36 -10.23 -7.16
CA ALA A 52 -2.64 -10.85 -6.78
C ALA A 52 -2.77 -10.98 -5.26
N LEU A 53 -1.73 -11.49 -4.59
CA LEU A 53 -1.67 -11.58 -3.13
C LEU A 53 -1.73 -10.20 -2.46
N ALA A 54 -1.01 -9.21 -3.00
CA ALA A 54 -1.04 -7.86 -2.47
C ALA A 54 -2.44 -7.24 -2.58
N LEU A 55 -3.13 -7.42 -3.70
CA LEU A 55 -4.48 -6.87 -3.92
C LEU A 55 -5.59 -7.66 -3.21
N ASP A 56 -5.27 -8.82 -2.64
CA ASP A 56 -6.24 -9.75 -2.04
C ASP A 56 -7.26 -10.26 -3.09
N VAL A 57 -6.77 -10.57 -4.29
CA VAL A 57 -7.58 -11.01 -5.44
C VAL A 57 -6.97 -12.29 -6.04
N SER A 58 -7.81 -13.20 -6.55
CA SER A 58 -7.31 -14.40 -7.22
C SER A 58 -6.65 -14.07 -8.57
N MET A 59 -5.69 -14.92 -8.98
CA MET A 59 -4.98 -14.75 -10.25
C MET A 59 -5.92 -14.90 -11.47
N GLU A 60 -6.99 -15.68 -11.35
CA GLU A 60 -8.00 -15.90 -12.38
C GLU A 60 -8.83 -14.64 -12.66
N ILE A 61 -9.19 -13.89 -11.61
CA ILE A 61 -9.88 -12.60 -11.73
C ILE A 61 -8.95 -11.58 -12.41
N LEU A 62 -7.69 -11.51 -11.99
CA LEU A 62 -6.69 -10.62 -12.60
C LEU A 62 -6.45 -10.91 -14.09
N LEU A 63 -6.40 -12.18 -14.47
CA LEU A 63 -6.22 -12.61 -15.85
C LEU A 63 -7.53 -12.57 -16.67
N GLY A 64 -8.69 -12.38 -16.03
CA GLY A 64 -9.99 -12.28 -16.71
C GLY A 64 -10.60 -13.62 -17.10
N HIS A 65 -10.12 -14.74 -16.53
CA HIS A 65 -10.71 -16.06 -16.75
C HIS A 65 -11.93 -16.31 -15.83
N GLY A 66 -12.24 -15.38 -14.91
CA GLY A 66 -13.34 -15.47 -13.95
C GLY A 66 -14.64 -14.76 -14.35
N ASP A 67 -14.71 -14.11 -15.52
CA ASP A 67 -15.88 -13.31 -15.92
C ASP A 67 -17.14 -14.11 -16.30
N ALA A 68 -17.14 -15.44 -16.13
CA ALA A 68 -18.32 -16.27 -16.36
C ALA A 68 -19.10 -16.65 -15.08
N ALA A 69 -18.57 -16.48 -13.86
CA ALA A 69 -19.18 -17.14 -12.70
C ALA A 69 -18.96 -16.51 -11.30
N ALA A 70 -18.75 -15.20 -11.19
CA ALA A 70 -18.50 -14.56 -9.87
C ALA A 70 -19.46 -13.41 -9.50
N ILE A 71 -20.70 -13.47 -10.00
CA ILE A 71 -21.83 -12.92 -9.26
C ILE A 71 -22.32 -14.04 -8.33
N VAL A 72 -22.50 -13.73 -7.05
CA VAL A 72 -22.88 -14.61 -5.93
C VAL A 72 -21.70 -15.16 -5.11
N ALA A 73 -21.74 -14.83 -3.81
CA ALA A 73 -20.91 -15.28 -2.67
C ALA A 73 -19.65 -14.43 -2.38
N VAL A 74 -19.46 -13.78 -1.22
CA VAL A 74 -20.21 -13.72 0.04
C VAL A 74 -19.84 -12.41 0.74
N ALA A 75 -20.85 -11.61 1.10
CA ALA A 75 -20.76 -10.69 2.21
C ALA A 75 -21.06 -11.49 3.49
N ALA A 76 -20.05 -11.71 4.32
CA ALA A 76 -20.23 -12.01 5.74
C ALA A 76 -18.87 -11.86 6.47
N LYS A 77 -18.63 -10.67 7.01
CA LYS A 77 -17.87 -10.52 8.26
C LYS A 77 -18.89 -10.63 9.40
N PRO A 78 -18.51 -11.17 10.56
CA PRO A 78 -18.03 -10.23 11.57
C PRO A 78 -16.85 -10.70 12.43
N ALA A 79 -16.09 -9.68 12.85
CA ALA A 79 -15.45 -9.48 14.14
C ALA A 79 -15.07 -10.71 15.00
N ARG A 80 -13.77 -10.85 15.26
CA ARG A 80 -13.29 -11.34 16.55
C ARG A 80 -12.59 -10.19 17.26
N ALA A 81 -13.39 -9.41 17.98
CA ALA A 81 -12.94 -8.60 19.08
C ALA A 81 -13.56 -9.19 20.36
N ASN A 82 -12.70 -9.36 21.37
CA ASN A 82 -12.99 -9.39 22.79
C ASN A 82 -13.06 -10.77 23.49
N SER A 83 -11.99 -10.97 24.28
CA SER A 83 -12.03 -11.32 25.71
C SER A 83 -12.48 -12.71 26.13
N GLU A 84 -11.55 -13.53 26.65
CA GLU A 84 -11.70 -14.06 28.02
C GLU A 84 -10.38 -14.65 28.55
N TRP A 85 -9.65 -13.80 29.27
CA TRP A 85 -8.70 -14.24 30.28
C TRP A 85 -9.51 -14.59 31.52
N LEU A 86 -9.46 -15.85 31.96
CA LEU A 86 -10.09 -16.33 33.19
C LEU A 86 -9.00 -16.51 34.26
N PRO A 87 -8.96 -15.68 35.31
CA PRO A 87 -8.30 -16.03 36.56
C PRO A 87 -9.31 -16.83 37.42
N THR A 88 -9.16 -18.14 37.47
CA THR A 88 -9.82 -18.94 38.52
C THR A 88 -8.89 -19.04 39.71
N GLU A 89 -9.42 -18.61 40.84
CA GLU A 89 -8.85 -18.55 42.17
C GLU A 89 -7.96 -19.72 42.63
N GLY A 90 -6.82 -19.38 43.23
CA GLY A 90 -6.35 -19.94 44.50
C GLY A 90 -5.82 -21.39 44.52
N GLY A 91 -4.54 -21.58 44.20
CA GLY A 91 -3.75 -22.79 44.52
C GLY A 91 -2.30 -22.42 44.88
N PRO A 92 -1.63 -23.14 45.80
CA PRO A 92 -0.70 -22.55 46.77
C PRO A 92 0.67 -22.17 46.21
N LEU A 93 1.21 -21.08 46.76
CA LEU A 93 2.61 -20.64 46.72
C LEU A 93 3.58 -21.83 46.77
N THR A 94 4.15 -22.20 45.62
CA THR A 94 5.42 -22.94 45.61
C THR A 94 6.24 -22.46 44.43
N ILE A 95 7.22 -21.61 44.72
CA ILE A 95 8.35 -21.34 43.82
C ILE A 95 9.32 -22.53 43.91
N PRO A 96 9.73 -23.16 42.79
CA PRO A 96 11.03 -23.77 42.71
C PRO A 96 11.97 -22.77 42.05
N SER A 97 12.76 -22.11 42.90
CA SER A 97 14.00 -21.47 42.49
C SER A 97 15.00 -22.58 42.17
N THR A 98 15.27 -22.85 40.90
CA THR A 98 16.54 -23.46 40.47
C THR A 98 17.12 -22.63 39.33
N ARG A 99 18.09 -21.83 39.74
CA ARG A 99 18.98 -20.99 38.95
C ARG A 99 19.83 -21.88 38.04
N THR A 100 19.82 -21.64 36.73
CA THR A 100 20.94 -22.01 35.86
C THR A 100 21.20 -20.83 34.94
N ALA A 101 22.24 -20.07 35.27
CA ALA A 101 22.71 -18.94 34.48
C ALA A 101 23.37 -19.45 33.19
N PRO A 102 23.16 -18.81 32.03
CA PRO A 102 24.15 -18.86 30.98
C PRO A 102 25.28 -17.89 31.33
N THR A 103 26.47 -18.44 31.57
CA THR A 103 27.74 -17.72 31.65
C THR A 103 27.93 -16.88 30.38
N ILE A 104 27.99 -15.56 30.52
CA ILE A 104 28.52 -14.65 29.50
C ILE A 104 30.04 -14.69 29.67
N GLU A 105 30.72 -15.50 28.86
CA GLU A 105 32.17 -15.38 28.65
C GLU A 105 32.42 -14.43 27.48
N ASN A 106 33.04 -13.28 27.78
CA ASN A 106 33.65 -12.43 26.78
C ASN A 106 34.89 -13.14 26.23
N LEU A 107 34.90 -13.46 24.93
CA LEU A 107 36.14 -13.48 24.13
C LEU A 107 35.81 -13.40 22.63
N ASP A 108 36.01 -12.19 22.10
CA ASP A 108 36.61 -11.79 20.82
C ASP A 108 36.35 -12.59 19.52
N GLY A 109 36.09 -11.85 18.44
CA GLY A 109 36.29 -12.31 17.06
C GLY A 109 35.05 -12.37 16.17
N SER A 110 34.68 -11.21 15.60
CA SER A 110 34.07 -11.04 14.26
C SER A 110 33.03 -12.06 13.80
N ARG A 111 31.74 -11.70 13.73
CA ARG A 111 30.80 -12.33 12.75
C ARG A 111 29.43 -11.70 12.50
N PHE A 112 28.98 -10.68 13.22
CA PHE A 112 27.68 -10.05 12.93
C PHE A 112 27.79 -8.53 12.80
N GLY A 113 28.28 -8.08 11.65
CA GLY A 113 28.11 -6.70 11.19
C GLY A 113 26.66 -6.52 10.75
N VAL A 114 25.82 -5.96 11.62
CA VAL A 114 24.61 -5.27 11.17
C VAL A 114 25.10 -3.96 10.56
N GLU A 115 25.37 -3.97 9.25
CA GLU A 115 25.56 -2.73 8.51
C GLU A 115 24.26 -1.94 8.57
N SER A 116 24.21 -0.99 9.49
CA SER A 116 23.36 0.19 9.39
C SER A 116 23.76 0.93 8.12
N THR A 117 23.23 0.50 6.97
CA THR A 117 23.44 1.21 5.72
C THR A 117 22.87 2.62 5.89
N PRO A 118 23.66 3.68 5.67
CA PRO A 118 23.14 5.03 5.79
C PRO A 118 22.00 5.19 4.80
N LEU A 119 20.87 5.70 5.29
CA LEU A 119 19.78 6.20 4.48
C LEU A 119 20.36 7.17 3.45
N VAL A 120 20.50 6.70 2.20
CA VAL A 120 20.72 7.59 1.06
C VAL A 120 19.45 8.41 0.94
N SER A 121 19.52 9.64 1.44
CA SER A 121 18.55 10.70 1.23
C SER A 121 18.47 10.99 -0.27
N ALA A 122 17.64 10.22 -0.97
CA ALA A 122 17.28 10.51 -2.35
C ALA A 122 16.65 11.92 -2.41
N PRO A 123 16.92 12.73 -3.46
CA PRO A 123 16.45 14.10 -3.53
C PRO A 123 14.92 14.15 -3.51
N GLN A 124 14.36 14.68 -2.42
CA GLN A 124 12.92 14.89 -2.22
C GLN A 124 12.29 15.76 -3.34
N GLU A 125 13.10 16.51 -4.07
CA GLU A 125 12.72 17.35 -5.21
C GLU A 125 12.08 16.61 -6.40
N SER A 126 12.19 15.28 -6.48
CA SER A 126 11.81 14.54 -7.69
C SER A 126 10.39 13.96 -7.70
N TYR A 127 9.78 13.69 -6.55
CA TYR A 127 8.48 12.99 -6.48
C TYR A 127 7.28 13.94 -6.45
N LEU A 128 7.38 15.02 -5.67
CA LEU A 128 6.32 16.02 -5.59
C LEU A 128 6.12 16.72 -6.94
N SER A 129 7.21 17.05 -7.64
CA SER A 129 7.17 17.69 -8.96
C SER A 129 6.55 16.80 -10.06
N VAL A 130 6.79 15.49 -10.05
CA VAL A 130 6.16 14.56 -11.01
C VAL A 130 4.66 14.44 -10.73
N ARG A 131 4.30 14.32 -9.45
CA ARG A 131 2.90 14.19 -9.05
C ARG A 131 2.12 15.49 -9.31
N GLU A 132 2.73 16.63 -9.04
CA GLU A 132 2.18 17.95 -9.32
C GLU A 132 1.88 18.13 -10.82
N ARG A 133 2.85 17.78 -11.68
CA ARG A 133 2.64 17.75 -13.13
C ARG A 133 1.49 16.82 -13.52
N GLU A 134 1.40 15.66 -12.87
CA GLU A 134 0.32 14.69 -13.13
C GLU A 134 -1.06 15.25 -12.75
N LEU A 135 -1.15 15.91 -11.61
CA LEU A 135 -2.39 16.50 -11.13
C LEU A 135 -2.80 17.69 -11.98
N ALA A 136 -1.85 18.50 -12.43
CA ALA A 136 -2.10 19.64 -13.29
C ALA A 136 -2.76 19.24 -14.64
N TRP A 137 -2.27 18.18 -15.30
CA TRP A 137 -2.90 17.74 -16.56
C TRP A 137 -4.30 17.16 -16.33
N LYS A 138 -4.48 16.35 -15.28
CA LYS A 138 -5.81 15.80 -14.93
C LYS A 138 -6.82 16.89 -14.61
N LEU A 139 -6.39 17.91 -13.88
CA LEU A 139 -7.22 19.06 -13.57
C LEU A 139 -7.65 19.79 -14.85
N HIS A 140 -6.72 20.04 -15.76
CA HIS A 140 -7.00 20.68 -17.05
C HIS A 140 -8.00 19.88 -17.91
N GLU A 141 -7.86 18.55 -17.94
CA GLU A 141 -8.76 17.67 -18.67
C GLU A 141 -10.16 17.63 -18.04
N LEU A 142 -10.24 17.59 -16.70
CA LEU A 142 -11.52 17.66 -15.99
C LEU A 142 -12.24 19.00 -16.23
N LEU A 143 -11.50 20.11 -16.23
CA LEU A 143 -12.06 21.44 -16.52
C LEU A 143 -12.54 21.58 -17.97
N SER A 144 -11.90 20.87 -18.91
CA SER A 144 -12.32 20.84 -20.32
C SER A 144 -13.48 19.88 -20.60
N SER A 145 -13.90 19.08 -19.61
CA SER A 145 -14.97 18.10 -19.75
C SER A 145 -16.36 18.68 -19.41
N ASN A 146 -17.41 17.88 -19.61
CA ASN A 146 -18.78 18.20 -19.15
C ASN A 146 -18.87 18.44 -17.62
N LEU A 147 -17.90 17.97 -16.84
CA LEU A 147 -17.85 18.22 -15.39
C LEU A 147 -17.18 19.57 -15.05
N GLY A 148 -16.72 20.33 -16.05
CA GLY A 148 -15.88 21.50 -15.87
C GLY A 148 -16.49 22.56 -14.95
N GLU A 149 -17.78 22.86 -15.10
CA GLU A 149 -18.45 23.87 -14.27
C GLU A 149 -18.54 23.44 -12.79
N GLY A 150 -18.84 22.17 -12.53
CA GLY A 150 -18.88 21.63 -11.17
C GLY A 150 -17.49 21.62 -10.53
N ILE A 151 -16.47 21.19 -11.28
CA ILE A 151 -15.08 21.16 -10.82
C ILE A 151 -14.55 22.57 -10.56
N ALA A 152 -14.85 23.55 -11.42
CA ALA A 152 -14.46 24.95 -11.22
C ALA A 152 -14.98 25.51 -9.89
N ARG A 153 -16.27 25.31 -9.58
CA ARG A 153 -16.86 25.75 -8.30
C ARG A 153 -16.16 25.14 -7.08
N ILE A 154 -15.82 23.86 -7.15
CA ILE A 154 -15.10 23.16 -6.07
C ILE A 154 -13.70 23.75 -5.89
N ILE A 155 -12.99 24.03 -6.98
CA ILE A 155 -11.65 24.63 -6.92
C ILE A 155 -11.72 26.03 -6.31
N GLU A 156 -12.66 26.86 -6.74
CA GLU A 156 -12.85 28.22 -6.22
C GLU A 156 -13.12 28.22 -4.71
N GLU A 157 -14.01 27.34 -4.24
CA GLU A 157 -14.30 27.23 -2.82
C GLU A 157 -13.09 26.69 -2.05
N SER A 158 -12.40 25.68 -2.58
CA SER A 158 -11.17 25.15 -2.00
C SER A 158 -10.08 26.21 -1.89
N TYR A 159 -9.96 27.07 -2.92
CA TYR A 159 -8.99 28.16 -2.93
C TYR A 159 -9.34 29.24 -1.91
N ARG A 160 -10.64 29.54 -1.73
CA ARG A 160 -11.13 30.48 -0.71
C ARG A 160 -10.80 30.00 0.71
N LEU A 161 -10.77 28.70 0.95
CA LEU A 161 -10.43 28.10 2.25
C LEU A 161 -8.93 28.15 2.56
N LEU A 162 -8.08 28.42 1.57
CA LEU A 162 -6.66 28.64 1.86
C LEU A 162 -6.54 29.90 2.75
N PRO A 163 -5.76 29.84 3.84
CA PRO A 163 -5.48 31.01 4.65
C PRO A 163 -4.93 32.07 3.70
N SER A 164 -5.74 33.09 3.40
CA SER A 164 -5.25 34.24 2.68
C SER A 164 -4.21 34.86 3.58
N SER A 165 -2.93 34.55 3.35
CA SER A 165 -1.80 35.27 3.92
C SER A 165 -1.79 36.68 3.32
N ARG A 166 -2.85 37.45 3.59
CA ARG A 166 -2.85 38.90 3.58
C ARG A 166 -2.05 39.28 4.82
N HIS A 167 -0.73 39.23 4.68
CA HIS A 167 0.13 40.07 5.50
C HIS A 167 -0.32 41.51 5.25
N VAL A 168 -1.07 42.03 6.22
CA VAL A 168 -1.16 43.46 6.49
C VAL A 168 0.24 43.90 6.89
N GLY A 169 0.77 44.87 6.15
CA GLY A 169 2.06 45.51 6.34
C GLY A 169 2.24 46.59 5.29
#